data_AF-T1BMC8-F1
#
_entry.id   AF-T1BMC8-F1
#
_cell.length_a   1.000
_cell.length_b   1.000
_cell.length_c   1.000
_cell.angle_alpha   90.00
_cell.angle_beta   90.00
_cell.angle_gamma   90.00
#
_symmetry.space_group_name_H-M   'P 1'
#
loop_
_entity.id
_entity.type
_entity.pdbx_description
1 polymer ?
#
loop_
_entity_poly.entity_id
_entity_poly.type
_entity_poly.pdbx_seq_one_letter_code
_entity_poly.pdbx_strand_id
1 'polypeptide(L)'
;TAAPSLSTGRSTPGVLDRLKGIYVDLLSAPAFDGSAVPSFERRAKLKVLEIDPAHRPAVSWVAHSALDRLLLEVADRRQLAPGEFRQVTRRSATPEQLCALDFAWRVVRHAKSNAIVLAGAPPRSGSVPARRPGSRRSNSRSA
;
A
#
# COMPACT_ATOMS: atom_id res chain seq x y z
N THR A 1 -11.99 17.79 22.21
CA THR A 1 -11.20 16.55 22.19
C THR A 1 -10.92 16.18 20.74
N ALA A 2 -9.83 16.71 20.19
CA ALA A 2 -9.56 16.71 18.75
C ALA A 2 -9.02 15.34 18.30
N ALA A 3 -9.72 14.72 17.34
CA ALA A 3 -9.22 13.61 16.57
C ALA A 3 -7.99 14.07 15.75
N PRO A 4 -6.93 13.27 15.63
CA PRO A 4 -5.83 13.60 14.75
C PRO A 4 -6.33 13.43 13.31
N SER A 5 -6.71 14.54 12.68
CA SER A 5 -6.86 14.61 11.23
C SER A 5 -5.49 14.30 10.63
N LEU A 6 -5.37 13.14 9.99
CA LEU A 6 -4.24 12.78 9.14
C LEU A 6 -4.24 13.75 7.95
N SER A 7 -3.70 14.96 8.17
CA SER A 7 -3.57 15.97 7.14
C SER A 7 -2.37 15.63 6.26
N THR A 8 -2.67 15.41 4.99
CA THR A 8 -1.81 15.70 3.84
C THR A 8 -0.35 15.30 3.98
N GLY A 9 -0.03 14.02 3.69
CA GLY A 9 1.18 13.56 2.99
C GLY A 9 2.58 13.93 3.54
N ARG A 10 2.71 14.79 4.53
CA ARG A 10 3.99 15.24 5.06
C ARG A 10 4.53 14.16 5.97
N SER A 11 5.73 13.68 5.67
CA SER A 11 6.42 12.78 6.59
C SER A 11 6.92 13.58 7.80
N THR A 12 6.22 13.44 8.93
CA THR A 12 6.60 14.03 10.21
C THR A 12 7.72 13.21 10.85
N PRO A 13 8.62 13.79 11.67
CA PRO A 13 9.67 13.06 12.39
C PRO A 13 9.20 11.81 13.17
N GLY A 14 7.95 11.78 13.66
CA GLY A 14 7.38 10.61 14.34
C GLY A 14 7.25 9.34 13.49
N VAL A 15 7.30 9.44 12.16
CA VAL A 15 7.35 8.26 11.26
C VAL A 15 8.69 7.54 11.36
N LEU A 16 9.80 8.29 11.51
CA LEU A 16 11.14 7.73 11.61
C LEU A 16 11.35 6.94 12.91
N ASP A 17 10.71 7.39 13.99
CA ASP A 17 10.75 6.69 15.28
C ASP A 17 10.08 5.32 15.21
N ARG A 18 8.98 5.20 14.43
CA ARG A 18 8.30 3.92 14.20
C ARG A 18 9.06 2.98 13.28
N LEU A 19 9.99 3.51 12.48
CA LEU A 19 10.88 2.76 11.59
C LEU A 19 12.23 2.39 12.26
N LYS A 20 12.36 2.58 13.58
CA LYS A 20 13.53 2.10 14.33
C LYS A 20 13.52 0.56 14.35
N GLY A 21 14.63 -0.06 13.96
CA GLY A 21 14.78 -1.51 13.88
C GLY A 21 14.31 -2.16 12.57
N ILE A 22 13.73 -1.37 11.65
CA ILE A 22 13.39 -1.84 10.30
C ILE A 22 14.44 -1.29 9.33
N TYR A 23 14.97 -2.18 8.50
CA TYR A 23 15.86 -1.80 7.40
C TYR A 23 15.01 -1.26 6.24
N VAL A 24 15.29 -0.02 5.82
CA VAL A 24 14.56 0.68 4.75
C VAL A 24 15.59 1.24 3.78
N ASP A 25 15.52 0.83 2.52
CA ASP A 25 16.43 1.31 1.46
C ASP A 25 15.96 2.61 0.81
N LEU A 26 14.64 2.78 0.64
CA LEU A 26 14.03 3.91 -0.05
C LEU A 26 12.82 4.42 0.73
N LEU A 27 12.80 5.72 1.00
CA LEU A 27 11.64 6.41 1.54
C LEU A 27 11.11 7.40 0.51
N SER A 28 9.83 7.27 0.18
CA SER A 28 9.14 8.18 -0.72
C SER A 28 7.98 8.87 -0.04
N ALA A 29 7.90 10.19 -0.17
CA ALA A 29 6.80 11.00 0.33
C ALA A 29 6.55 12.20 -0.59
N PRO A 30 5.35 12.79 -0.58
CA PRO A 30 5.06 13.99 -1.36
C PRO A 30 5.69 15.26 -0.80
N ALA A 31 6.06 15.27 0.49
CA ALA A 31 6.84 16.34 1.10
C ALA A 31 7.51 15.83 2.38
N PHE A 32 8.68 16.40 2.70
CA PHE A 32 9.42 16.14 3.93
C PHE A 32 9.49 17.41 4.78
N ASP A 33 9.33 17.25 6.09
CA ASP A 33 9.60 18.34 7.03
C ASP A 33 11.11 18.53 7.19
N GLY A 34 11.59 19.77 7.14
CA GLY A 34 13.01 20.10 7.34
C GLY A 34 13.57 19.60 8.68
N SER A 35 12.73 19.48 9.70
CA SER A 35 13.10 18.90 11.00
C SER A 35 13.44 17.40 10.96
N ALA A 36 13.05 16.68 9.90
CA ALA A 36 13.34 15.26 9.71
C ALA A 36 14.68 15.00 8.98
N VAL A 37 15.23 16.01 8.30
CA VAL A 37 16.50 15.93 7.53
C VAL A 37 17.69 15.39 8.35
N PRO A 38 17.96 15.88 9.59
CA PRO A 38 19.08 15.39 10.40
C PRO A 38 18.92 13.91 10.81
N SER A 39 17.69 13.41 10.81
CA SER A 39 17.38 12.01 11.14
C SER A 39 17.52 11.08 9.93
N PHE A 40 17.39 11.61 8.71
CA PHE A 40 17.72 10.89 7.48
C PHE A 40 19.23 10.80 7.25
N GLU A 41 19.99 11.88 7.52
CA GLU A 41 21.46 11.92 7.37
C GLU A 41 22.18 10.87 8.22
N ARG A 42 21.63 10.53 9.39
CA ARG A 42 22.17 9.48 10.27
C ARG A 42 22.08 8.07 9.67
N ARG A 43 21.29 7.86 8.61
CA ARG A 43 21.12 6.56 7.94
C ARG A 43 21.76 6.61 6.55
N ALA A 44 23.06 6.40 6.48
CA ALA A 44 23.89 6.56 5.27
C ALA A 44 23.44 5.78 4.00
N LYS A 45 22.61 4.72 4.14
CA LYS A 45 22.10 3.95 2.99
C LYS A 45 20.67 4.32 2.56
N LEU A 46 19.99 5.22 3.27
CA LEU A 46 18.61 5.55 2.99
C LEU A 46 18.53 6.54 1.81
N LYS A 47 17.86 6.14 0.73
CA LYS A 47 17.51 7.03 -0.37
C LYS A 47 16.18 7.72 -0.05
N VAL A 48 16.14 9.05 -0.12
CA VAL A 48 14.92 9.84 0.11
C VAL A 48 14.48 10.43 -1.22
N LEU A 49 13.23 10.20 -1.61
CA LEU A 49 12.66 10.67 -2.87
C LEU A 49 11.36 11.44 -2.62
N GLU A 50 11.35 12.72 -3.00
CA GLU A 50 10.14 13.52 -3.03
C GLU A 50 9.39 13.27 -4.34
N ILE A 51 8.13 12.84 -4.24
CA ILE A 51 7.29 12.55 -5.41
C ILE A 51 6.03 13.41 -5.33
N ASP A 52 5.89 14.35 -6.26
CA ASP A 52 4.66 15.11 -6.42
C ASP A 52 3.53 14.22 -6.99
N PRO A 53 2.46 13.94 -6.21
CA PRO A 53 1.36 13.11 -6.67
C PRO A 53 0.46 13.83 -7.70
N ALA A 54 0.56 15.16 -7.82
CA ALA A 54 -0.26 15.96 -8.72
C ALA A 54 0.17 15.83 -10.20
N HIS A 55 1.43 15.46 -10.46
CA HIS A 55 1.99 15.35 -11.81
C HIS A 55 1.65 14.04 -12.55
N ARG A 56 0.43 13.51 -12.38
CA ARG A 56 0.01 12.26 -13.03
C ARG A 56 -0.81 12.54 -14.30
N PRO A 57 -0.30 12.27 -15.51
CA PRO A 57 -1.05 12.53 -16.74
C PRO A 57 -2.27 11.60 -16.83
N ALA A 58 -3.41 12.07 -17.34
CA ALA A 58 -4.65 11.27 -17.40
C ALA A 58 -4.47 9.93 -18.14
N VAL A 59 -3.67 9.94 -19.21
CA VAL A 59 -3.25 8.77 -19.97
C VAL A 59 -1.73 8.66 -19.87
N SER A 60 -1.22 7.46 -19.58
CA SER A 60 0.21 7.18 -19.66
C SER A 60 0.44 5.89 -20.42
N TRP A 61 1.39 5.91 -21.34
CA TRP A 61 1.82 4.74 -22.08
C TRP A 61 2.92 4.00 -21.30
N VAL A 62 2.82 2.69 -21.24
CA VAL A 62 3.85 1.78 -20.74
C VAL A 62 4.39 1.04 -21.95
N ALA A 63 5.71 1.06 -22.11
CA ALA A 63 6.39 0.35 -23.17
C ALA A 63 7.14 -0.85 -22.59
N HIS A 64 6.92 -2.02 -23.15
CA HIS A 64 7.64 -3.25 -22.83
C HIS A 64 8.45 -3.67 -24.04
N SER A 65 9.76 -3.88 -23.86
CA SER A 65 10.62 -4.42 -24.91
C SER A 65 10.73 -5.94 -24.80
N ALA A 66 10.55 -6.64 -25.91
CA ALA A 66 10.75 -8.09 -25.97
C ALA A 66 11.10 -8.52 -27.40
N LEU A 67 12.13 -9.37 -27.57
CA LEU A 67 12.52 -9.97 -28.85
C LEU A 67 12.66 -8.93 -30.00
N ASP A 68 13.40 -7.85 -29.74
CA ASP A 68 13.58 -6.73 -30.66
C ASP A 68 12.28 -6.05 -31.12
N ARG A 69 11.20 -6.24 -30.36
CA ARG A 69 9.91 -5.59 -30.57
C ARG A 69 9.52 -4.74 -29.37
N LEU A 70 8.64 -3.79 -29.62
CA LEU A 70 8.06 -2.91 -28.62
C LEU A 70 6.56 -3.19 -28.50
N LEU A 71 6.11 -3.47 -27.29
CA LEU A 71 4.70 -3.49 -26.92
C LEU A 71 4.37 -2.18 -26.20
N LEU A 72 3.43 -1.42 -26.73
CA LEU A 72 2.92 -0.20 -26.12
C LEU A 72 1.50 -0.44 -25.60
N GLU A 73 1.30 -0.21 -24.31
CA GLU A 73 0.00 -0.35 -23.66
C GLU A 73 -0.36 0.92 -22.89
N VAL A 74 -1.66 1.17 -22.73
CA VAL A 74 -2.11 2.22 -21.83
C VAL A 74 -2.02 1.67 -20.41
N ALA A 75 -1.38 2.42 -19.51
CA ALA A 75 -1.25 2.01 -18.11
C ALA A 75 -2.62 1.76 -17.49
N ASP A 76 -2.80 0.57 -16.89
CA ASP A 76 -3.97 0.30 -16.09
C ASP A 76 -3.97 1.24 -14.88
N ARG A 77 -4.96 2.13 -14.84
CA ARG A 77 -5.23 3.06 -13.75
C ARG A 77 -6.68 2.99 -13.28
N ARG A 78 -7.40 1.95 -13.67
CA ARG A 78 -8.81 1.82 -13.33
C ARG A 78 -8.95 1.70 -11.81
N GLN A 79 -9.69 2.63 -11.23
CA GLN A 79 -10.20 2.55 -9.87
C GLN A 79 -11.66 2.13 -9.98
N LEU A 80 -12.07 1.07 -9.27
CA LEU A 80 -13.48 0.76 -9.17
C LEU A 80 -14.14 1.73 -8.20
N ALA A 81 -15.26 2.32 -8.63
CA ALA A 81 -16.06 3.14 -7.73
C ALA A 81 -16.81 2.28 -6.70
N PRO A 82 -17.09 2.82 -5.50
CA PRO A 82 -17.97 2.17 -4.53
C PRO A 82 -19.38 2.00 -5.14
N GLY A 83 -19.69 0.80 -5.62
CA GLY A 83 -20.96 0.49 -6.30
C GLY A 83 -20.80 -0.29 -7.60
N GLU A 84 -19.60 -0.36 -8.18
CA GLU A 84 -19.35 -1.24 -9.34
C GLU A 84 -19.27 -2.73 -8.95
N PHE A 85 -19.21 -3.03 -7.65
CA PHE A 85 -19.22 -4.41 -7.17
C PHE A 85 -20.59 -5.05 -7.38
N ARG A 86 -20.64 -6.01 -8.30
CA ARG A 86 -21.83 -6.85 -8.49
C ARG A 86 -21.83 -8.00 -7.49
N GLN A 87 -22.86 -8.05 -6.63
CA GLN A 87 -23.10 -9.22 -5.78
C GLN A 87 -23.54 -10.41 -6.65
N VAL A 88 -22.76 -11.48 -6.63
CA VAL A 88 -23.04 -12.74 -7.36
C VAL A 88 -23.45 -13.90 -6.45
N THR A 89 -23.46 -13.67 -5.13
CA THR A 89 -23.77 -14.67 -4.10
C THR A 89 -25.12 -14.40 -3.43
N ARG A 90 -25.71 -15.43 -2.82
CA ARG A 90 -26.98 -15.30 -2.06
C ARG A 90 -26.85 -14.40 -0.83
N ARG A 91 -25.67 -14.39 -0.20
CA ARG A 91 -25.40 -13.60 1.02
C ARG A 91 -24.70 -12.29 0.65
N SER A 92 -25.29 -11.18 1.09
CA SER A 92 -24.69 -9.85 0.94
C SER A 92 -23.48 -9.67 1.85
N ALA A 93 -22.46 -9.01 1.34
CA ALA A 93 -21.32 -8.58 2.14
C ALA A 93 -21.74 -7.44 3.07
N THR A 94 -21.26 -7.48 4.30
CA THR A 94 -21.44 -6.38 5.26
C THR A 94 -20.62 -5.15 4.84
N PRO A 95 -20.95 -3.93 5.33
CA PRO A 95 -20.19 -2.72 5.02
C PRO A 95 -18.68 -2.84 5.33
N GLU A 96 -18.34 -3.51 6.42
CA GLU A 96 -16.95 -3.75 6.81
C GLU A 96 -16.22 -4.69 5.84
N GLN A 97 -16.92 -5.73 5.35
CA GLN A 97 -16.39 -6.64 4.34
C GLN A 97 -16.24 -5.94 2.99
N LEU A 98 -17.16 -5.06 2.62
CA LEU A 98 -17.04 -4.26 1.39
C LEU A 98 -15.82 -3.35 1.45
N CYS A 99 -15.54 -2.73 2.59
CA CYS A 99 -14.34 -1.93 2.80
C CYS A 99 -13.05 -2.79 2.68
N ALA A 100 -13.05 -3.98 3.27
CA ALA A 100 -11.93 -4.92 3.16
C ALA A 100 -11.70 -5.38 1.71
N LEU A 101 -12.78 -5.63 0.96
CA LEU A 101 -12.72 -6.03 -0.44
C LEU A 101 -12.23 -4.89 -1.35
N ASP A 102 -12.66 -3.65 -1.10
CA ASP A 102 -12.12 -2.48 -1.80
C ASP A 102 -10.61 -2.35 -1.57
N PHE A 103 -10.16 -2.48 -0.32
CA PHE A 103 -8.74 -2.48 0.00
C PHE A 103 -7.99 -3.62 -0.70
N ALA A 104 -8.51 -4.85 -0.63
CA ALA A 104 -7.90 -6.00 -1.30
C ALA A 104 -7.79 -5.78 -2.81
N TRP A 105 -8.82 -5.20 -3.43
CA TRP A 105 -8.82 -4.87 -4.85
C TRP A 105 -7.75 -3.83 -5.20
N ARG A 106 -7.65 -2.77 -4.40
CA ARG A 106 -6.63 -1.73 -4.58
C ARG A 106 -5.22 -2.25 -4.42
N VAL A 107 -5.00 -3.29 -3.62
CA VAL A 107 -3.68 -3.92 -3.44
C VAL A 107 -3.39 -4.93 -4.55
N VAL A 108 -4.33 -5.83 -4.88
CA VAL A 108 -4.08 -6.94 -5.80
C VAL A 108 -3.71 -6.47 -7.21
N ARG A 109 -4.22 -5.32 -7.66
CA ARG A 109 -3.86 -4.73 -8.96
C ARG A 109 -2.37 -4.38 -9.10
N HIS A 110 -1.67 -4.22 -7.98
CA HIS A 110 -0.23 -3.93 -7.96
C HIS A 110 0.62 -5.20 -7.78
N ALA A 111 -0.01 -6.35 -7.52
CA ALA A 111 0.68 -7.63 -7.46
C ALA A 111 0.81 -8.22 -8.87
N LYS A 112 1.92 -8.93 -9.11
CA LYS A 112 2.14 -9.64 -10.39
C LYS A 112 1.16 -10.81 -10.49
N SER A 113 0.42 -10.90 -11.60
CA SER A 113 -0.54 -11.99 -11.84
C SER A 113 0.16 -13.35 -11.93
N ASN A 114 -0.40 -14.45 -11.40
CA ASN A 114 -1.67 -14.59 -10.67
C ASN A 114 -1.49 -14.34 -9.16
N ALA A 115 -2.29 -13.45 -8.56
CA ALA A 115 -2.16 -13.07 -7.15
C ALA A 115 -3.51 -13.18 -6.40
N ILE A 116 -3.44 -13.59 -5.13
CA ILE A 116 -4.57 -13.63 -4.19
C ILE A 116 -4.21 -12.77 -2.99
N VAL A 117 -5.05 -11.78 -2.68
CA VAL A 117 -4.90 -10.93 -1.49
C VAL A 117 -5.99 -11.27 -0.49
N LEU A 118 -5.59 -11.62 0.73
CA LEU A 118 -6.49 -11.83 1.86
C LEU A 118 -6.51 -10.55 2.70
N ALA A 119 -7.65 -9.87 2.75
CA ALA A 119 -7.86 -8.70 3.60
C ALA A 119 -8.85 -9.03 4.72
N GLY A 120 -8.49 -8.69 5.95
CA GLY A 120 -9.43 -8.64 7.07
C GLY A 120 -10.15 -7.30 7.09
N ALA A 121 -11.33 -7.27 7.70
CA ALA A 121 -11.95 -5.99 8.07
C ALA A 121 -10.92 -5.17 8.87
N PRO A 122 -10.69 -3.88 8.53
CA PRO A 122 -9.85 -3.05 9.37
C PRO A 122 -10.46 -3.07 10.77
N PRO A 123 -9.68 -3.33 11.83
CA PRO A 123 -10.21 -3.19 13.16
C PRO A 123 -10.75 -1.76 13.29
N ARG A 124 -11.94 -1.60 13.91
CA ARG A 124 -12.43 -0.27 14.34
C ARG A 124 -11.23 0.45 14.95
N SER A 125 -10.91 1.62 14.40
CA SER A 125 -9.82 2.51 14.85
C SER A 125 -9.62 2.36 16.36
N GLY A 126 -8.59 1.60 16.76
CA GLY A 126 -8.29 1.35 18.18
C GLY A 126 -8.01 -0.09 18.63
N SER A 127 -8.20 -1.14 17.83
CA SER A 127 -7.82 -2.50 18.27
C SER A 127 -6.91 -3.22 17.28
N VAL A 128 -5.60 -3.11 17.47
CA VAL A 128 -4.66 -4.06 16.87
C VAL A 128 -5.01 -5.45 17.41
N PRO A 129 -5.35 -6.46 16.58
CA PRO A 129 -5.52 -7.80 17.09
C PRO A 129 -4.18 -8.26 17.64
N ALA A 130 -4.12 -8.42 18.96
CA ALA A 130 -2.96 -8.97 19.66
C ALA A 130 -2.64 -10.33 19.06
N ARG A 131 -1.46 -10.43 18.45
CA ARG A 131 -0.91 -11.67 17.93
C ARG A 131 -0.77 -12.63 19.12
N ARG A 132 -1.63 -13.64 19.24
CA ARG A 132 -1.45 -14.71 20.24
C ARG A 132 -0.10 -15.39 19.95
N PRO A 133 0.87 -15.36 20.88
CA PRO A 133 2.09 -16.12 20.71
C PRO A 133 1.72 -17.61 20.84
N GLY A 134 1.80 -18.38 19.74
CA GLY A 134 1.60 -19.83 19.81
C GLY A 134 1.28 -20.58 18.52
N SER A 135 0.73 -19.96 17.47
CA SER A 135 0.39 -20.73 16.25
C SER A 135 1.56 -20.80 15.26
N ARG A 136 2.55 -21.65 15.57
CA ARG A 136 3.47 -22.20 14.56
C ARG A 136 2.66 -23.17 13.69
N ARG A 137 2.40 -22.82 12.42
CA ARG A 137 2.09 -23.82 11.39
C ARG A 137 3.34 -23.97 10.53
N SER A 138 4.05 -25.07 10.76
CA SER A 138 5.09 -25.60 9.90
C SER A 138 4.47 -25.96 8.55
N ASN A 139 4.96 -25.35 7.47
CA ASN A 139 4.81 -25.91 6.13
C ASN A 139 6.05 -26.76 5.86
N SER A 140 6.07 -27.97 6.42
CA SER A 140 6.89 -29.05 5.87
C SER A 140 6.16 -29.57 4.64
N ARG A 141 6.66 -29.23 3.45
CA ARG A 141 6.40 -30.02 2.25
C ARG A 141 7.72 -30.63 1.81
N SER A 142 7.89 -31.88 2.23
CA SER A 142 8.77 -32.85 1.60
C SER A 142 8.05 -33.39 0.36
N ALA A 143 8.67 -33.24 -0.80
CA ALA A 143 8.65 -34.16 -1.93
C ALA A 143 9.73 -33.68 -2.90
#